data_AF-A0A3A4WN22-F1
#
_entry.id   AF-A0A3A4WN22-F1
#
_cell.length_a   1.000
_cell.length_b   1.000
_cell.length_c   1.000
_cell.angle_alpha   90.00
_cell.angle_beta   90.00
_cell.angle_gamma   90.00
#
_symmetry.space_group_name_H-M   'P 1'
#
loop_
_entity.id
_entity.type
_entity.pdbx_description
1 polymer ?
#
loop_
_entity_poly.entity_id
_entity_poly.type
_entity_poly.pdbx_seq_one_letter_code
_entity_poly.pdbx_strand_id
1 'polypeptide(L)'
;MRGHLVAEIISLNGKLQIAKEKKNEQVRQRKLQAIRRVFQCTHCSIKCEKCGTSIDSDRSGVEKDAEGIRIPYRFCTSCAEEYTAYVDRLKGQEDPDCYWHNEEWLDIWQKWIDYQGSIDRYTKSKAFLRLLKEMRQTPPDE
;
A
#
# COMPACT_ATOMS: atom_id res chain seq x y z
N MET A 1 19.69 -56.72 18.15
CA MET A 1 18.74 -56.00 17.28
C MET A 1 18.18 -54.75 17.98
N ARG A 2 18.96 -53.67 18.13
CA ARG A 2 18.49 -52.38 18.69
C ARG A 2 18.94 -51.14 17.90
N GLY A 3 19.66 -51.32 16.78
CA GLY A 3 20.19 -50.21 15.97
C GLY A 3 19.24 -49.67 14.90
N HIS A 4 18.24 -50.43 14.46
CA HIS A 4 17.34 -50.02 13.36
C HIS A 4 16.30 -48.98 13.77
N LEU A 5 15.70 -49.11 14.96
CA LEU A 5 14.66 -48.17 15.45
C LEU A 5 15.21 -46.75 15.66
N VAL A 6 16.46 -46.62 16.10
CA VAL A 6 17.06 -45.32 16.41
C VAL A 6 17.32 -44.50 15.13
N ALA A 7 17.81 -45.15 14.07
CA ALA A 7 18.04 -44.49 12.78
C ALA A 7 16.73 -44.02 12.11
N GLU A 8 15.67 -44.82 12.23
CA GLU A 8 14.35 -44.50 11.66
C GLU A 8 13.66 -43.35 12.41
N ILE A 9 13.79 -43.30 13.75
CA ILE A 9 13.31 -42.20 14.59
C ILE A 9 14.04 -40.89 14.27
N ILE A 10 15.36 -40.93 14.05
CA ILE A 10 16.15 -39.73 13.67
C ILE A 10 15.74 -39.24 12.28
N SER A 11 15.48 -40.16 11.33
CA SER A 11 15.01 -39.83 9.97
C SER A 11 13.62 -39.18 9.98
N LEU A 12 12.70 -39.65 10.83
CA LEU A 12 11.36 -39.07 10.98
C LEU A 12 11.40 -37.67 11.59
N ASN A 13 12.20 -37.45 12.64
CA ASN A 13 12.40 -36.12 13.22
C ASN A 13 13.00 -35.13 12.20
N GLY A 14 13.98 -35.58 11.41
CA GLY A 14 14.54 -34.76 10.33
C GLY A 14 13.50 -34.34 9.29
N LYS A 15 12.66 -35.28 8.82
CA LYS A 15 11.57 -34.97 7.86
C LYS A 15 10.54 -33.99 8.45
N LEU A 16 10.21 -34.13 9.73
CA LEU A 16 9.26 -33.27 10.42
C LEU A 16 9.82 -31.86 10.62
N GLN A 17 11.11 -31.74 10.88
CA GLN A 17 11.82 -30.47 10.95
C GLN A 17 11.86 -29.75 9.60
N ILE A 18 12.22 -30.43 8.51
CA ILE A 18 12.23 -29.87 7.14
C ILE A 18 10.82 -29.40 6.73
N ALA A 19 9.79 -30.18 7.04
CA ALA A 19 8.40 -29.79 6.76
C ALA A 19 7.98 -28.53 7.53
N LYS A 20 8.43 -28.39 8.78
CA LYS A 20 8.18 -27.22 9.63
C LYS A 20 8.91 -25.98 9.10
N GLU A 21 10.17 -26.11 8.73
CA GLU A 21 10.99 -25.04 8.14
C GLU A 21 10.37 -24.55 6.83
N LYS A 22 10.00 -25.45 5.92
CA LYS A 22 9.33 -25.11 4.66
C LYS A 22 8.01 -24.35 4.89
N LYS A 23 7.21 -24.77 5.88
CA LYS A 23 5.96 -24.09 6.23
C LYS A 23 6.22 -22.70 6.81
N ASN A 24 7.23 -22.55 7.66
CA ASN A 24 7.62 -21.26 8.23
C ASN A 24 8.09 -20.29 7.13
N GLU A 25 8.88 -20.77 6.17
CA GLU A 25 9.33 -19.99 5.04
C GLU A 25 8.17 -19.54 4.15
N GLN A 26 7.22 -20.43 3.86
CA GLN A 26 6.01 -20.07 3.12
C GLN A 26 5.20 -18.97 3.82
N VAL A 27 5.06 -19.05 5.15
CA VAL A 27 4.37 -18.02 5.94
C VAL A 27 5.14 -16.70 5.88
N ARG A 28 6.48 -16.74 5.97
CA ARG A 28 7.35 -15.57 5.83
C ARG A 28 7.19 -14.91 4.45
N GLN A 29 7.18 -15.69 3.37
CA GLN A 29 6.97 -15.16 2.02
C GLN A 29 5.60 -14.49 1.86
N ARG A 30 4.54 -15.07 2.43
CA ARG A 30 3.20 -14.45 2.44
C ARG A 30 3.18 -13.12 3.19
N LYS A 31 3.86 -13.04 4.33
CA LYS A 31 4.03 -11.81 5.12
C LYS A 31 4.76 -10.72 4.31
N LEU A 32 5.86 -11.09 3.63
CA LEU A 32 6.60 -10.18 2.75
C LEU A 32 5.75 -9.67 1.59
N GLN A 33 4.97 -10.54 0.94
CA GLN A 33 4.07 -10.15 -0.13
C GLN A 33 2.99 -9.18 0.36
N ALA A 34 2.42 -9.41 1.55
CA ALA A 34 1.45 -8.51 2.15
C ALA A 34 2.03 -7.11 2.40
N ILE A 35 3.28 -7.02 2.89
CA ILE A 35 3.98 -5.73 3.04
C ILE A 35 4.19 -5.08 1.67
N ARG A 36 4.77 -5.82 0.71
CA ARG A 36 5.08 -5.28 -0.63
C ARG A 36 3.84 -4.70 -1.31
N ARG A 37 2.70 -5.40 -1.30
CA ARG A 37 1.46 -4.92 -1.92
C ARG A 37 1.00 -3.56 -1.38
N VAL A 38 1.25 -3.29 -0.11
CA VAL A 38 0.87 -2.02 0.53
C VAL A 38 1.85 -0.92 0.13
N PHE A 39 3.16 -1.19 0.10
CA PHE A 39 4.18 -0.15 -0.16
C PHE A 39 4.51 0.10 -1.63
N GLN A 40 4.25 -0.84 -2.55
CA GLN A 40 4.82 -0.78 -3.90
C GLN A 40 4.34 0.42 -4.72
N CYS A 41 3.21 1.04 -4.36
CA CYS A 41 2.69 2.21 -5.07
C CYS A 41 2.02 3.30 -4.20
N THR A 42 1.71 3.06 -2.92
CA THR A 42 0.94 4.03 -2.13
C THR A 42 1.70 5.31 -1.79
N HIS A 43 3.03 5.29 -1.80
CA HIS A 43 3.87 6.45 -1.43
C HIS A 43 5.09 6.58 -2.36
N CYS A 44 4.93 6.20 -3.63
CA CYS A 44 6.03 6.23 -4.59
C CYS A 44 6.34 7.68 -4.97
N SER A 45 7.60 8.11 -4.78
CA SER A 45 8.05 9.48 -5.08
C SER A 45 8.18 9.78 -6.58
N ILE A 46 7.81 8.85 -7.46
CA ILE A 46 7.94 9.01 -8.92
C ILE A 46 6.62 8.81 -9.66
N LYS A 47 5.51 8.54 -8.96
CA LYS A 47 4.20 8.30 -9.58
C LYS A 47 3.08 9.11 -8.91
N CYS A 48 2.05 9.41 -9.69
CA CYS A 48 0.78 9.96 -9.21
C CYS A 48 0.03 8.93 -8.37
N GLU A 49 -0.44 9.34 -7.19
CA GLU A 49 -1.18 8.46 -6.28
C GLU A 49 -2.57 8.06 -6.83
N LYS A 50 -3.17 8.89 -7.69
CA LYS A 50 -4.49 8.65 -8.28
C LYS A 50 -4.43 7.77 -9.53
N CYS A 51 -3.67 8.18 -10.54
CA CYS A 51 -3.66 7.54 -11.86
C CYS A 51 -2.40 6.70 -12.15
N GLY A 52 -1.36 6.78 -11.32
CA GLY A 52 -0.12 6.01 -11.49
C GLY A 52 0.85 6.53 -12.56
N THR A 53 0.51 7.62 -13.27
CA THR A 53 1.39 8.28 -14.24
C THR A 53 2.69 8.73 -13.57
N SER A 54 3.81 8.59 -14.27
CA SER A 54 5.10 9.06 -13.80
C SER A 54 5.12 10.57 -13.63
N ILE A 55 5.69 11.06 -12.52
CA ILE A 55 5.86 12.48 -12.24
C ILE A 55 7.36 12.75 -12.11
N ASP A 56 7.85 13.80 -12.75
CA ASP A 56 9.23 14.25 -12.58
C ASP A 56 9.49 14.63 -11.11
N SER A 57 10.63 14.17 -10.58
CA SER A 57 11.01 14.34 -9.18
C SER A 57 11.14 15.81 -8.74
N ASP A 58 11.31 16.71 -9.69
CA ASP A 58 11.52 18.14 -9.45
C ASP A 58 10.26 18.91 -9.06
N ARG A 59 9.07 18.29 -9.19
CA ARG A 59 7.79 18.85 -8.72
C ARG A 59 7.42 18.41 -7.31
N SER A 60 8.42 18.15 -6.47
CA SER A 60 8.24 17.78 -5.06
C SER A 60 8.08 19.01 -4.16
N GLY A 61 7.11 19.86 -4.47
CA GLY A 61 6.64 20.93 -3.60
C GLY A 61 5.16 20.73 -3.31
N VAL A 62 4.68 21.22 -2.17
CA VAL A 62 3.24 21.45 -1.95
C VAL A 62 2.83 22.48 -3.00
N GLU A 63 2.46 22.03 -4.19
CA GLU A 63 1.86 22.87 -5.23
C GLU A 63 0.52 23.32 -4.64
N LYS A 64 0.49 24.56 -4.18
CA LYS A 64 -0.75 25.27 -3.98
C LYS A 64 -1.25 25.62 -5.38
N ASP A 65 -2.51 25.36 -5.66
CA ASP A 65 -3.15 25.99 -6.81
C ASP A 65 -3.16 27.52 -6.63
N ALA A 66 -3.61 28.24 -7.67
CA ALA A 66 -3.66 29.70 -7.64
C ALA A 66 -4.56 30.23 -6.51
N GLU A 67 -5.45 29.39 -5.99
CA GLU A 67 -6.47 29.65 -4.97
C GLU A 67 -6.02 29.24 -3.55
N GLY A 68 -4.84 28.63 -3.38
CA GLY A 68 -4.25 28.31 -2.08
C GLY A 68 -4.73 27.00 -1.43
N ILE A 69 -5.40 26.13 -2.18
CA ILE A 69 -5.80 24.79 -1.72
C ILE A 69 -4.56 23.94 -1.51
N ARG A 70 -4.44 23.38 -0.30
CA ARG A 70 -3.37 22.43 0.02
C ARG A 70 -3.78 21.05 -0.46
N ILE A 71 -3.12 20.56 -1.50
CA ILE A 71 -3.30 19.18 -1.99
C ILE A 71 -2.43 18.25 -1.13
N PRO A 72 -3.03 17.30 -0.37
CA PRO A 72 -2.27 16.43 0.55
C PRO A 72 -1.67 15.20 -0.14
N TYR A 73 -1.95 14.99 -1.43
CA TYR A 73 -1.54 13.82 -2.21
C TYR A 73 -0.56 14.25 -3.32
N ARG A 74 0.35 13.35 -3.72
CA ARG A 74 1.19 13.55 -4.91
C ARG A 74 0.40 13.23 -6.17
N PHE A 75 -0.07 14.29 -6.82
CA PHE A 75 -0.76 14.21 -8.09
C PHE A 75 0.11 14.69 -9.24
N CYS A 76 -0.16 14.17 -10.44
CA CYS A 76 0.23 14.87 -11.66
C CYS A 76 -0.69 16.09 -11.85
N THR A 77 -0.31 17.04 -12.70
CA THR A 77 -1.07 18.27 -12.95
C THR A 77 -2.56 18.02 -13.19
N SER A 78 -2.90 17.08 -14.08
CA SER A 78 -4.30 16.75 -14.37
C SER A 78 -5.06 16.20 -13.15
N CYS A 79 -4.46 15.32 -12.34
CA CYS A 79 -5.13 14.83 -11.13
C CYS A 79 -5.24 15.91 -10.04
N ALA A 80 -4.33 16.90 -10.04
CA ALA A 80 -4.40 18.04 -9.13
C ALA A 80 -5.57 18.97 -9.52
N GLU A 81 -5.72 19.30 -10.80
CA GLU A 81 -6.85 20.09 -11.32
C GLU A 81 -8.19 19.41 -11.01
N GLU A 82 -8.31 18.11 -11.28
CA GLU A 82 -9.51 17.33 -10.98
C GLU A 82 -9.81 17.28 -9.47
N TYR A 83 -8.78 17.23 -8.62
CA TYR A 83 -8.96 17.27 -7.17
C TYR A 83 -9.44 18.64 -6.69
N THR A 84 -8.93 19.73 -7.26
CA THR A 84 -9.43 21.08 -6.97
C THR A 84 -10.90 21.20 -7.39
N ALA A 85 -11.25 20.76 -8.60
CA ALA A 85 -12.65 20.72 -9.04
C ALA A 85 -13.53 19.88 -8.10
N TYR A 86 -13.02 18.76 -7.59
CA TYR A 86 -13.73 17.92 -6.62
C TYR A 86 -13.99 18.67 -5.31
N VAL A 87 -12.97 19.36 -4.80
CA VAL A 87 -13.08 20.19 -3.59
C VAL A 87 -14.08 21.34 -3.79
N ASP A 88 -14.10 21.97 -4.94
CA ASP A 88 -15.03 23.05 -5.25
C ASP A 88 -16.47 22.55 -5.37
N ARG A 89 -16.67 21.37 -5.99
CA ARG A 89 -17.96 20.66 -6.01
C ARG A 89 -18.48 20.39 -4.60
N LEU A 90 -17.61 19.96 -3.67
CA LEU A 90 -17.98 19.77 -2.26
C LEU A 90 -18.34 21.07 -1.53
N LYS A 91 -17.83 22.23 -1.98
CA LYS A 91 -18.23 23.55 -1.47
C LYS A 91 -19.55 24.05 -2.07
N GLY A 92 -20.18 23.27 -2.95
CA GLY A 92 -21.40 23.65 -3.68
C GLY A 92 -21.13 24.55 -4.89
N GLN A 93 -19.89 24.64 -5.35
CA GLN A 93 -19.56 25.32 -6.60
C GLN A 93 -19.76 24.31 -7.75
N GLU A 94 -20.74 24.58 -8.60
CA GLU A 94 -20.99 23.82 -9.82
C GLU A 94 -20.57 24.66 -11.02
N ASP A 95 -19.80 24.05 -11.93
CA ASP A 95 -19.59 24.58 -13.27
C ASP A 95 -20.53 23.84 -14.24
N PRO A 96 -21.60 24.50 -14.73
CA PRO A 96 -22.56 23.89 -15.64
C PRO A 96 -21.94 23.44 -16.97
N ASP A 97 -20.80 24.01 -17.37
CA ASP A 97 -20.13 23.65 -18.62
C ASP A 97 -19.31 22.34 -18.47
N CYS A 98 -19.02 21.91 -17.23
CA CYS A 98 -18.31 20.68 -16.90
C CYS A 98 -19.26 19.48 -16.69
N TYR A 99 -20.05 19.11 -17.70
CA TYR A 99 -21.02 18.01 -17.58
C TYR A 99 -20.42 16.64 -17.20
N TRP A 100 -19.11 16.45 -17.39
CA TRP A 100 -18.39 15.22 -17.02
C TRP A 100 -18.04 15.16 -15.52
N HIS A 101 -18.17 16.27 -14.77
CA HIS A 101 -18.10 16.31 -13.30
C HIS A 101 -19.47 16.00 -12.66
N ASN A 102 -20.09 14.92 -13.12
CA ASN A 102 -21.38 14.45 -12.63
C ASN A 102 -21.27 13.72 -11.27
N GLU A 103 -22.40 13.22 -10.78
CA GLU A 103 -22.48 12.54 -9.48
C GLU A 103 -21.65 11.24 -9.45
N GLU A 104 -21.54 10.52 -10.57
CA GLU A 104 -20.69 9.33 -10.66
C GLU A 104 -19.21 9.68 -10.56
N TRP A 105 -18.77 10.78 -11.18
CA TRP A 105 -17.42 11.29 -11.04
C TRP A 105 -17.12 11.69 -9.59
N LEU A 106 -18.08 12.37 -8.92
CA LEU A 106 -17.98 12.74 -7.51
C LEU A 106 -17.84 11.50 -6.62
N ASP A 107 -18.65 10.47 -6.86
CA ASP A 107 -18.61 9.19 -6.13
C ASP A 107 -17.28 8.46 -6.31
N ILE A 108 -16.69 8.47 -7.53
CA ILE A 108 -15.35 7.91 -7.79
C ILE A 108 -14.29 8.61 -6.95
N TRP A 109 -14.37 9.94 -6.83
CA TRP A 109 -13.44 10.70 -6.01
C TRP A 109 -13.62 10.42 -4.52
N GLN A 110 -14.86 10.45 -4.02
CA GLN A 110 -15.17 10.16 -2.62
C GLN A 110 -14.66 8.77 -2.22
N LYS A 111 -14.97 7.73 -3.00
CA LYS A 111 -14.50 6.36 -2.73
C LYS A 111 -12.98 6.23 -2.76
N TRP A 112 -12.31 6.96 -3.65
CA TRP A 112 -10.85 6.97 -3.69
C TRP A 112 -10.25 7.61 -2.44
N ILE A 113 -10.80 8.74 -1.97
CA ILE A 113 -10.38 9.40 -0.73
C ILE A 113 -10.59 8.47 0.48
N ASP A 114 -11.74 7.81 0.56
CA ASP A 114 -12.06 6.85 1.62
C ASP A 114 -11.14 5.63 1.61
N TYR A 115 -10.78 5.16 0.41
CA TYR A 115 -9.78 4.12 0.22
C TYR A 115 -8.40 4.57 0.74
N GLN A 116 -7.93 5.77 0.38
CA GLN A 116 -6.67 6.30 0.90
C GLN A 116 -6.67 6.39 2.44
N GLY A 117 -7.76 6.89 3.02
CA GLY A 117 -7.92 6.91 4.48
C GLY A 117 -7.90 5.52 5.11
N SER A 118 -8.46 4.51 4.44
CA SER A 118 -8.42 3.12 4.90
C SER A 118 -7.01 2.53 4.85
N ILE A 119 -6.23 2.84 3.81
CA ILE A 119 -4.82 2.46 3.70
C ILE A 119 -4.00 3.10 4.84
N ASP A 120 -4.16 4.40 5.09
CA ASP A 120 -3.44 5.09 6.16
C ASP A 120 -3.73 4.50 7.56
N ARG A 121 -5.01 4.21 7.84
CA ARG A 121 -5.39 3.53 9.10
C ARG A 121 -4.80 2.12 9.18
N TYR A 122 -4.80 1.37 8.08
CA TYR A 122 -4.26 0.02 8.04
C TYR A 122 -2.74 -0.01 8.26
N THR A 123 -1.98 0.88 7.63
CA THR A 123 -0.52 0.97 7.80
C THR A 123 -0.13 1.37 9.23
N LYS A 124 -0.99 2.13 9.92
CA LYS A 124 -0.85 2.50 11.34
C LYS A 124 -1.41 1.45 12.31
N SER A 125 -2.03 0.38 11.83
CA SER A 125 -2.64 -0.63 12.70
C SER A 125 -1.59 -1.42 13.50
N LYS A 126 -1.94 -1.80 14.74
CA LYS A 126 -1.05 -2.60 15.62
C LYS A 126 -0.60 -3.90 14.95
N ALA A 127 -1.48 -4.55 14.20
CA ALA A 127 -1.18 -5.79 13.48
C ALA A 127 -0.15 -5.58 12.36
N PHE A 128 -0.29 -4.51 11.58
CA PHE A 128 0.66 -4.20 10.50
C PHE A 128 2.02 -3.73 11.04
N LEU A 129 2.03 -2.92 12.11
CA LEU A 129 3.28 -2.52 12.77
C LEU A 129 4.02 -3.72 13.37
N ARG A 130 3.29 -4.67 13.95
CA ARG A 130 3.87 -5.95 14.41
C ARG A 130 4.46 -6.74 13.23
N LEU A 131 3.73 -6.84 12.11
CA LEU A 131 4.20 -7.49 10.89
C LEU A 131 5.52 -6.88 10.39
N LEU A 132 5.61 -5.54 10.36
CA LEU A 132 6.85 -4.85 9.99
C LEU A 132 8.01 -5.13 10.95
N LYS A 133 7.74 -5.20 12.26
CA LYS A 133 8.75 -5.53 13.28
C LYS A 133 9.26 -6.96 13.09
N GLU A 134 8.36 -7.92 12.93
CA GLU A 134 8.72 -9.33 12.69
C GLU A 134 9.64 -9.49 11.48
N MET A 135 9.37 -8.75 10.39
CA MET A 135 10.17 -8.85 9.17
C MET A 135 11.51 -8.10 9.23
N ARG A 136 11.66 -7.06 10.07
CA ARG A 136 12.95 -6.37 10.30
C ARG A 136 13.89 -7.16 11.21
N GLN A 137 13.34 -7.94 12.14
CA GLN A 137 14.10 -8.65 13.17
C GLN A 137 14.64 -10.02 12.75
N THR A 138 14.49 -10.40 11.48
CA THR A 138 15.11 -11.63 10.95
C THR A 138 16.29 -11.25 10.06
N PRO A 139 17.54 -11.35 10.55
CA PRO A 139 18.71 -11.41 9.67
C PRO A 139 18.55 -12.60 8.71
N PRO A 140 19.26 -12.62 7.57
CA PRO A 140 19.55 -13.89 6.91
C PRO A 140 20.31 -14.73 7.93
N ASP A 141 19.77 -15.89 8.30
CA ASP A 141 20.61 -16.91 8.94
C ASP A 141 21.77 -17.18 7.97
N GLU A 142 22.98 -17.12 8.52
CA GLU A 142 24.30 -17.26 7.89
C GLU A 142 24.43 -18.56 7.08
#